data_AF-A0A7J7SPC8-F1
#
_entry.id   AF-A0A7J7SPC8-F1
#
_cell.length_a   1.000
_cell.length_b   1.000
_cell.length_c   1.000
_cell.angle_alpha   90.00
_cell.angle_beta   90.00
_cell.angle_gamma   90.00
#
_symmetry.space_group_name_H-M   'P 1'
#
loop_
_entity.id
_entity.type
_entity.pdbx_description
1 polymer ?
#
loop_
_entity_poly.entity_id
_entity_poly.type
_entity_poly.pdbx_seq_one_letter_code
_entity_poly.pdbx_strand_id
1 'polypeptide(L)'
;MDAGLQHRYQQLGASLKMLFKKMHRIVSRLFNLCKRCHRQPRFRLPKERSLSFWWNRIQSFLYCGESTFPGTFLEQSHSCSCPYDQSSCQGPIPCALGEGSACAHCARDNSTRCGGCNPGYVLVQGLCRPEVAESLENFLGLETDLQDLELKYLLQKWDSRIEVHSIFISNDMRLGSWFDPSWRKRMLLTLKSNKYKPGLVHVMLALSLQICLTKNSTLEPVMAIYVNPFGGSHSESWFMPVNEAHFPDWERTNVDAAAQCQNWTITLGNRWKTFFETVHVYLRSRIKSLDDSSNETIYYEPLEMTDPSKNLGYMKINTLQVFGYSLPFDPDAIRDLILQLDYPYTQGSQDSALLQLIELRDRVNQLSPPGKVRLDLFSCLLRHRLKLANNEVGRIQSSLRAFNSKLPNAVEYETGKLCS
;
A
#
# COMPACT_ATOMS: atom_id res chain seq x y z
N MET A 1 -32.08 20.48 -2.57
CA MET A 1 -32.07 19.02 -2.33
C MET A 1 -32.75 18.35 -3.51
N ASP A 2 -32.13 17.30 -4.06
CA ASP A 2 -32.56 16.68 -5.32
C ASP A 2 -33.80 15.79 -5.13
N ALA A 3 -34.94 16.22 -5.67
CA ALA A 3 -36.24 15.58 -5.47
C ALA A 3 -36.27 14.12 -5.98
N GLY A 4 -35.46 13.79 -6.98
CA GLY A 4 -35.35 12.43 -7.52
C GLY A 4 -34.70 11.46 -6.53
N LEU A 5 -33.72 11.93 -5.76
CA LEU A 5 -33.02 11.11 -4.76
C LEU A 5 -33.92 10.84 -3.55
N GLN A 6 -34.73 11.82 -3.17
CA GLN A 6 -35.71 11.70 -2.09
C GLN A 6 -36.84 10.71 -2.43
N HIS A 7 -37.31 10.69 -3.68
CA HIS A 7 -38.30 9.73 -4.14
C HIS A 7 -37.75 8.28 -4.12
N ARG A 8 -36.52 8.06 -4.59
CA ARG A 8 -35.88 6.73 -4.56
C ARG A 8 -35.66 6.21 -3.13
N TYR A 9 -35.27 7.09 -2.21
CA TYR A 9 -35.14 6.74 -0.79
C TYR A 9 -36.48 6.30 -0.17
N GLN A 10 -37.56 7.02 -0.47
CA GLN A 10 -38.91 6.64 -0.02
C GLN A 10 -39.38 5.31 -0.61
N GLN A 11 -39.10 5.06 -1.89
CA GLN A 11 -39.44 3.80 -2.56
C GLN A 11 -38.69 2.60 -1.96
N LEU A 12 -37.40 2.78 -1.64
CA LEU A 12 -36.60 1.74 -0.98
C LEU A 12 -37.14 1.42 0.43
N GLY A 13 -37.48 2.47 1.19
CA GLY A 13 -38.09 2.33 2.52
C GLY A 13 -39.44 1.59 2.49
N ALA A 14 -40.26 1.83 1.47
CA ALA A 14 -41.53 1.12 1.29
C ALA A 14 -41.34 -0.37 0.97
N SER A 15 -40.38 -0.70 0.09
CA SER A 15 -40.05 -2.08 -0.28
C SER A 15 -39.56 -2.91 0.92
N LEU A 16 -38.66 -2.33 1.72
CA LEU A 16 -38.13 -2.95 2.95
C LEU A 16 -39.25 -3.24 3.96
N LYS A 17 -40.18 -2.30 4.18
CA LYS A 17 -41.33 -2.51 5.06
C LYS A 17 -42.22 -3.66 4.59
N MET A 18 -42.43 -3.79 3.27
CA MET A 18 -43.25 -4.87 2.72
C MET A 18 -42.58 -6.24 2.92
N LEU A 19 -41.27 -6.35 2.66
CA LEU A 19 -40.49 -7.58 2.87
C LEU A 19 -40.49 -8.02 4.34
N PHE A 20 -40.27 -7.07 5.26
CA PHE A 20 -40.29 -7.35 6.69
C PHE A 20 -41.64 -7.89 7.15
N LYS A 21 -42.75 -7.30 6.68
CA LYS A 21 -44.11 -7.77 7.00
C LYS A 21 -44.37 -9.17 6.43
N LYS A 22 -43.84 -9.50 5.26
CA LYS A 22 -43.95 -10.84 4.64
C LYS A 22 -43.17 -11.89 5.45
N MET A 23 -41.94 -11.57 5.85
CA MET A 23 -41.13 -12.43 6.72
C MET A 23 -41.85 -12.72 8.04
N HIS A 24 -42.35 -11.68 8.72
CA HIS A 24 -43.01 -11.85 10.01
C HIS A 24 -44.28 -12.70 9.93
N ARG A 25 -45.04 -12.60 8.83
CA ARG A 25 -46.22 -13.45 8.57
C ARG A 25 -45.84 -14.92 8.37
N ILE A 26 -44.74 -15.21 7.68
CA ILE A 26 -44.26 -16.58 7.45
C ILE A 26 -43.80 -17.20 8.76
N VAL A 27 -43.01 -16.48 9.55
CA VAL A 27 -42.53 -16.92 10.87
C VAL A 27 -43.71 -17.20 11.81
N SER A 28 -44.71 -16.30 11.85
CA SER A 28 -45.89 -16.48 12.70
C SER A 28 -46.74 -17.69 12.26
N ARG A 29 -46.83 -17.96 10.95
CA ARG A 29 -47.48 -19.18 10.44
C ARG A 29 -46.72 -20.44 10.85
N LEU A 30 -45.39 -20.45 10.76
CA LEU A 30 -44.55 -21.56 11.20
C LEU A 30 -44.74 -21.85 12.70
N PHE A 31 -44.71 -20.81 13.55
CA PHE A 31 -44.96 -20.96 14.98
C PHE A 31 -46.37 -21.46 15.31
N ASN A 32 -47.40 -21.00 14.59
CA ASN A 32 -48.77 -21.47 14.78
C ASN A 32 -48.99 -22.92 14.31
N LEU A 33 -48.28 -23.35 13.26
CA LEU A 33 -48.25 -24.75 12.81
C LEU A 33 -47.57 -25.65 13.85
N CYS A 34 -46.50 -25.18 14.51
CA CYS A 34 -45.83 -25.91 15.59
C CYS A 34 -46.71 -26.09 16.85
N LYS A 35 -47.63 -25.17 17.14
CA LYS A 35 -48.53 -25.25 18.31
C LYS A 35 -49.67 -26.29 18.20
N ARG A 36 -49.95 -26.86 17.02
CA ARG A 36 -51.13 -27.74 16.78
C ARG A 36 -50.82 -29.19 16.38
N CYS A 37 -49.57 -29.65 16.44
CA CYS A 37 -49.23 -31.04 16.15
C CYS A 37 -48.99 -31.86 17.44
N HIS A 38 -49.94 -32.73 17.80
CA HIS A 38 -49.75 -33.77 18.85
C HIS A 38 -48.87 -34.96 18.40
N ARG A 39 -48.27 -34.88 17.21
CA ARG A 39 -47.24 -35.81 16.74
C ARG A 39 -46.01 -35.02 16.32
N GLN A 40 -44.83 -35.43 16.79
CA GLN A 40 -43.56 -34.83 16.37
C GLN A 40 -43.47 -34.79 14.84
N PRO A 41 -43.34 -33.61 14.22
CA PRO A 41 -43.11 -33.52 12.79
C PRO A 41 -41.75 -34.14 12.47
N ARG A 42 -41.73 -35.20 11.66
CA ARG A 42 -40.49 -35.68 11.05
C ARG A 42 -40.05 -34.64 10.03
N PHE A 43 -39.16 -33.74 10.45
CA PHE A 43 -38.49 -32.81 9.53
C PHE A 43 -37.63 -33.63 8.56
N ARG A 44 -38.13 -33.87 7.35
CA ARG A 44 -37.26 -34.25 6.23
C ARG A 44 -36.59 -32.97 5.77
N LEU A 45 -35.46 -32.64 6.39
CA LEU A 45 -34.54 -31.68 5.81
C LEU A 45 -34.17 -32.17 4.40
N PRO A 46 -34.15 -31.30 3.38
CA PRO A 46 -33.58 -31.64 2.10
C PRO A 46 -32.19 -32.23 2.32
N LYS A 47 -31.89 -33.37 1.70
CA LYS A 47 -30.57 -34.02 1.82
C LYS A 47 -29.49 -32.97 1.58
N GLU A 48 -28.56 -32.83 2.51
CA GLU A 48 -27.46 -31.89 2.43
C GLU A 48 -26.76 -32.10 1.08
N ARG A 49 -26.77 -31.06 0.25
CA ARG A 49 -26.15 -31.10 -1.07
C ARG A 49 -24.65 -30.89 -0.87
N SER A 50 -23.85 -31.58 -1.66
CA SER A 50 -22.39 -31.43 -1.61
C SER A 50 -21.98 -29.98 -1.87
N LEU A 51 -20.81 -29.61 -1.37
CA LEU A 51 -20.22 -28.29 -1.62
C LEU A 51 -20.09 -28.02 -3.13
N SER A 52 -19.77 -29.05 -3.92
CA SER A 52 -19.75 -29.01 -5.39
C SER A 52 -21.10 -28.65 -6.02
N PHE A 53 -22.21 -29.13 -5.48
CA PHE A 53 -23.54 -28.78 -5.99
C PHE A 53 -23.83 -27.29 -5.79
N TRP A 54 -23.52 -26.76 -4.61
CA TRP A 54 -23.70 -25.34 -4.32
C TRP A 54 -22.75 -24.46 -5.13
N TRP A 55 -21.50 -24.89 -5.30
CA TRP A 55 -20.52 -24.19 -6.12
C TRP A 55 -20.99 -24.06 -7.57
N ASN A 56 -21.38 -25.18 -8.18
CA ASN A 56 -21.91 -25.19 -9.55
C ASN A 56 -23.20 -24.35 -9.65
N ARG A 57 -24.05 -24.36 -8.61
CA ARG A 57 -25.26 -23.55 -8.57
C ARG A 57 -24.95 -22.06 -8.51
N ILE A 58 -23.94 -21.65 -7.73
CA ILE A 58 -23.51 -20.25 -7.62
C ILE A 58 -22.87 -19.79 -8.93
N GLN A 59 -21.96 -20.58 -9.51
CA GLN A 59 -21.34 -20.27 -10.81
C GLN A 59 -22.38 -20.16 -11.93
N SER A 60 -23.38 -21.06 -11.93
CA SER A 60 -24.52 -21.01 -12.82
C SER A 60 -25.31 -19.70 -12.72
N PHE A 61 -25.57 -19.21 -11.49
CA PHE A 61 -26.25 -17.93 -11.30
C PHE A 61 -25.40 -16.72 -11.71
N LEU A 62 -24.08 -16.79 -11.49
CA LEU A 62 -23.17 -15.70 -11.82
C LEU A 62 -22.91 -15.58 -13.32
N TYR A 63 -22.75 -16.72 -14.00
CA TYR A 63 -22.23 -16.75 -15.37
C TYR A 63 -23.27 -17.22 -16.39
N CYS A 64 -24.32 -17.95 -16.00
CA CYS A 64 -25.29 -18.55 -16.92
C CYS A 64 -26.73 -18.03 -16.70
N GLY A 65 -26.86 -16.82 -16.15
CA GLY A 65 -28.11 -16.27 -15.62
C GLY A 65 -28.91 -15.39 -16.58
N GLU A 66 -28.57 -15.33 -17.87
CA GLU A 66 -29.27 -14.45 -18.83
C GLU A 66 -30.65 -15.00 -19.26
N SER A 67 -30.92 -16.29 -19.03
CA SER A 67 -32.19 -16.94 -19.38
C SER A 67 -33.03 -17.31 -18.14
N THR A 68 -34.31 -17.63 -18.35
CA THR A 68 -35.23 -18.07 -17.28
C THR A 68 -34.81 -19.39 -16.61
N PHE A 69 -33.91 -20.16 -17.23
CA PHE A 69 -33.39 -21.42 -16.68
C PHE A 69 -31.86 -21.32 -16.47
N PRO A 70 -31.36 -21.60 -15.25
CA PRO A 70 -29.92 -21.53 -14.97
C PRO A 70 -29.15 -22.60 -15.75
N GLY A 71 -28.23 -22.18 -16.62
CA GLY A 71 -27.32 -23.06 -17.36
C GLY A 71 -26.17 -23.60 -16.51
N THR A 72 -25.36 -24.54 -17.01
CA THR A 72 -24.22 -25.08 -16.25
C THR A 72 -22.93 -24.43 -16.72
N PHE A 73 -22.17 -23.82 -15.80
CA PHE A 73 -20.88 -23.23 -16.12
C PHE A 73 -19.80 -24.31 -16.24
N LEU A 74 -19.08 -24.33 -17.36
CA LEU A 74 -17.94 -25.20 -17.60
C LEU A 74 -16.66 -24.38 -17.40
N GLU A 75 -15.95 -24.68 -16.30
CA GLU A 75 -14.73 -23.95 -15.92
C GLU A 75 -13.59 -24.13 -16.93
N GLN A 76 -13.50 -25.29 -17.57
CA GLN A 76 -12.46 -25.61 -18.57
C GLN A 76 -12.58 -24.78 -19.85
N SER A 77 -13.80 -24.46 -20.28
CA SER A 77 -14.09 -23.74 -21.53
C SER A 77 -14.59 -22.32 -21.29
N HIS A 78 -14.68 -21.88 -20.03
CA HIS A 78 -15.24 -20.59 -19.61
C HIS A 78 -16.59 -20.28 -20.28
N SER A 79 -17.44 -21.29 -20.43
CA SER A 79 -18.69 -21.18 -21.17
C SER A 79 -19.85 -21.86 -20.45
N CYS A 80 -21.06 -21.39 -20.72
CA CYS A 80 -22.29 -21.95 -20.18
C CYS A 80 -22.89 -22.97 -21.14
N SER A 81 -23.15 -24.17 -20.63
CA SER A 81 -24.01 -25.15 -21.30
C SER A 81 -25.47 -24.84 -20.98
N CYS A 82 -26.23 -24.47 -22.01
CA CYS A 82 -27.63 -24.07 -21.88
C CYS A 82 -28.57 -25.27 -22.04
N PRO A 83 -29.58 -25.41 -21.18
CA PRO A 83 -30.60 -26.43 -21.37
C PRO A 83 -31.54 -26.07 -22.54
N TYR A 84 -32.08 -27.09 -23.23
CA TYR A 84 -33.12 -26.99 -24.26
C TYR A 84 -32.76 -26.24 -25.57
N ASP A 85 -31.57 -26.48 -26.14
CA ASP A 85 -31.16 -25.93 -27.45
C ASP A 85 -31.30 -24.40 -27.58
N GLN A 86 -31.21 -23.67 -26.47
CA GLN A 86 -31.12 -22.21 -26.51
C GLN A 86 -29.75 -21.79 -27.04
N SER A 87 -29.73 -20.82 -27.96
CA SER A 87 -28.52 -20.35 -28.62
C SER A 87 -27.56 -19.59 -27.68
N SER A 88 -28.07 -18.99 -26.60
CA SER A 88 -27.26 -18.38 -25.55
C SER A 88 -28.03 -18.27 -24.24
N CYS A 89 -27.37 -18.63 -23.14
CA CYS A 89 -27.76 -18.36 -21.76
C CYS A 89 -26.58 -17.74 -20.97
N GLN A 90 -25.54 -17.33 -21.69
CA GLN A 90 -24.30 -16.82 -21.13
C GLN A 90 -24.53 -15.39 -20.63
N GLY A 91 -24.52 -15.22 -19.31
CA GLY A 91 -24.50 -13.90 -18.70
C GLY A 91 -23.12 -13.23 -18.87
N PRO A 92 -23.04 -11.92 -18.56
CA PRO A 92 -21.79 -11.17 -18.66
C PRO A 92 -20.72 -11.77 -17.74
N ILE A 93 -19.70 -12.37 -18.34
CA ILE A 93 -18.46 -12.75 -17.65
C ILE A 93 -17.69 -11.44 -17.40
N PRO A 94 -17.15 -11.18 -16.20
CA PRO A 94 -16.37 -9.97 -15.96
C PRO A 94 -15.25 -9.86 -16.99
N CYS A 95 -15.29 -8.79 -17.79
CA CYS A 95 -14.29 -8.52 -18.81
C CYS A 95 -12.96 -8.11 -18.17
N ALA A 96 -11.90 -8.72 -18.69
CA ALA A 96 -10.63 -8.11 -19.00
C ALA A 96 -10.71 -6.63 -19.44
N LEU A 97 -9.78 -5.79 -19.01
CA LEU A 97 -9.45 -4.57 -19.77
C LEU A 97 -8.54 -4.96 -20.94
N GLY A 98 -8.90 -4.61 -22.18
CA GLY A 98 -8.15 -4.90 -23.42
C GLY A 98 -9.05 -5.52 -24.49
N GLU A 99 -8.85 -5.17 -25.78
CA GLU A 99 -9.69 -5.63 -26.92
C GLU A 99 -9.54 -7.14 -27.27
N GLY A 100 -9.10 -7.98 -26.33
CA GLY A 100 -8.93 -9.41 -26.50
C GLY A 100 -9.70 -10.23 -25.46
N SER A 101 -9.73 -11.55 -25.63
CA SER A 101 -10.39 -12.51 -24.72
C SER A 101 -9.73 -12.66 -23.33
N ALA A 102 -8.74 -11.83 -22.97
CA ALA A 102 -7.99 -11.92 -21.71
C ALA A 102 -7.53 -10.56 -21.13
N CYS A 103 -7.34 -10.53 -19.80
CA CYS A 103 -7.17 -9.36 -18.92
C CYS A 103 -5.84 -8.60 -19.10
N ALA A 104 -5.89 -7.26 -19.22
CA ALA A 104 -4.70 -6.39 -19.11
C ALA A 104 -4.44 -5.87 -17.68
N HIS A 105 -5.44 -5.82 -16.80
CA HIS A 105 -5.26 -5.33 -15.43
C HIS A 105 -6.26 -5.97 -14.45
N CYS A 106 -5.82 -6.37 -13.26
CA CYS A 106 -6.69 -6.96 -12.24
C CYS A 106 -7.16 -5.89 -11.24
N ALA A 107 -8.32 -6.08 -10.60
CA ALA A 107 -8.85 -5.08 -9.65
C ALA A 107 -7.87 -4.87 -8.47
N ARG A 108 -7.52 -3.60 -8.17
CA ARG A 108 -6.56 -3.24 -7.10
C ARG A 108 -6.94 -3.80 -5.72
N ASP A 109 -8.23 -3.98 -5.48
CA ASP A 109 -8.76 -4.43 -4.19
C ASP A 109 -8.84 -5.97 -4.06
N ASN A 110 -8.54 -6.73 -5.13
CA ASN A 110 -8.60 -8.20 -5.15
C ASN A 110 -7.64 -8.82 -6.19
N SER A 111 -6.33 -8.60 -6.00
CA SER A 111 -5.25 -9.08 -6.88
C SER A 111 -5.19 -10.61 -7.06
N THR A 112 -5.77 -11.38 -6.12
CA THR A 112 -5.76 -12.85 -6.11
C THR A 112 -6.84 -13.51 -6.98
N ARG A 113 -7.75 -12.73 -7.60
CA ARG A 113 -8.85 -13.25 -8.44
C ARG A 113 -8.57 -13.26 -9.95
N CYS A 114 -7.34 -12.93 -10.35
CA CYS A 114 -6.96 -12.87 -11.75
C CYS A 114 -6.45 -14.23 -12.22
N GLY A 115 -7.09 -14.81 -13.24
CA GLY A 115 -6.79 -16.17 -13.73
C GLY A 115 -5.61 -16.27 -14.70
N GLY A 116 -5.19 -15.17 -15.34
CA GLY A 116 -4.09 -15.17 -16.32
C GLY A 116 -4.03 -13.91 -17.18
N CYS A 117 -3.00 -13.82 -18.02
CA CYS A 117 -2.68 -12.68 -18.89
C CYS A 117 -2.65 -13.09 -20.36
N ASN A 118 -2.65 -12.11 -21.27
CA ASN A 118 -2.52 -12.36 -22.71
C ASN A 118 -1.20 -13.12 -23.04
N PRO A 119 -1.14 -13.89 -24.14
CA PRO A 119 0.10 -14.52 -24.59
C PRO A 119 1.24 -13.50 -24.71
N GLY A 120 2.43 -13.86 -24.21
CA GLY A 120 3.55 -12.94 -24.08
C GLY A 120 3.43 -11.96 -22.91
N TYR A 121 2.49 -12.18 -21.99
CA TYR A 121 2.38 -11.47 -20.71
C TYR A 121 2.24 -12.46 -19.55
N VAL A 122 2.89 -12.17 -18.42
CA VAL A 122 2.85 -12.93 -17.16
C VAL A 122 2.12 -12.15 -16.07
N LEU A 123 1.42 -12.86 -15.18
CA LEU A 123 0.72 -12.28 -14.04
C LEU A 123 1.68 -12.14 -12.87
N VAL A 124 2.10 -10.91 -12.56
CA VAL A 124 2.99 -10.62 -11.41
C VAL A 124 2.28 -9.68 -10.45
N GLN A 125 1.98 -10.17 -9.23
CA GLN A 125 1.30 -9.40 -8.16
C GLN A 125 -0.01 -8.73 -8.60
N GLY A 126 -0.81 -9.39 -9.45
CA GLY A 126 -2.11 -8.87 -9.91
C GLY A 126 -2.04 -7.88 -11.09
N LEU A 127 -0.92 -7.84 -11.81
CA LEU A 127 -0.76 -7.06 -13.04
C LEU A 127 -0.26 -7.97 -14.17
N CYS A 128 -0.87 -7.83 -15.34
CA CYS A 128 -0.43 -8.51 -16.54
C CYS A 128 0.66 -7.70 -17.22
N ARG A 129 1.87 -8.27 -17.30
CA ARG A 129 3.05 -7.58 -17.82
C ARG A 129 3.70 -8.38 -18.93
N PRO A 130 4.29 -7.76 -19.96
CA PRO A 130 4.99 -8.48 -21.01
C PRO A 130 6.00 -9.47 -20.40
N GLU A 131 6.04 -10.68 -20.91
CA GLU A 131 7.00 -11.71 -20.51
C GLU A 131 8.39 -11.25 -20.93
N VAL A 132 9.20 -10.86 -19.95
CA VAL A 132 10.60 -10.52 -20.17
C VAL A 132 11.40 -11.82 -20.18
N ALA A 133 12.24 -12.01 -21.21
CA ALA A 133 12.98 -13.24 -21.43
C ALA A 133 14.00 -13.58 -20.33
N GLU A 134 14.39 -12.61 -19.50
CA GLU A 134 15.37 -12.76 -18.42
C GLU A 134 14.83 -12.26 -17.08
N SER A 135 15.17 -12.96 -15.99
CA SER A 135 14.76 -12.58 -14.63
C SER A 135 15.34 -11.22 -14.22
N LEU A 136 14.49 -10.34 -13.69
CA LEU A 136 14.93 -9.06 -13.14
C LEU A 136 15.66 -9.15 -11.79
N GLU A 137 15.76 -10.34 -11.21
CA GLU A 137 16.47 -10.57 -9.94
C GLU A 137 17.93 -10.15 -10.00
N ASN A 138 18.54 -10.20 -11.19
CA ASN A 138 19.91 -9.75 -11.44
C ASN A 138 20.07 -8.22 -11.23
N PHE A 139 18.99 -7.44 -11.35
CA PHE A 139 19.03 -5.99 -11.20
C PHE A 139 18.50 -5.52 -9.84
N LEU A 140 17.34 -6.04 -9.42
CA LEU A 140 16.67 -5.67 -8.16
C LEU A 140 15.74 -6.81 -7.69
N GLY A 141 16.15 -7.54 -6.65
CA GLY A 141 15.32 -8.59 -6.06
C GLY A 141 14.11 -7.99 -5.35
N LEU A 142 12.88 -8.30 -5.73
CA LEU A 142 11.65 -7.68 -5.16
C LEU A 142 10.76 -8.67 -4.41
N GLU A 143 11.13 -9.95 -4.34
CA GLU A 143 10.31 -11.02 -3.78
C GLU A 143 10.44 -11.14 -2.25
N THR A 144 9.91 -10.17 -1.53
CA THR A 144 9.63 -10.33 -0.10
C THR A 144 8.25 -9.74 0.23
N ASP A 145 7.25 -10.62 0.34
CA ASP A 145 5.92 -10.26 0.83
C ASP A 145 5.75 -10.79 2.27
N LEU A 146 6.20 -9.97 3.23
CA LEU A 146 5.83 -10.12 4.63
C LEU A 146 4.37 -9.72 4.79
N GLN A 147 3.50 -10.61 5.28
CA GLN A 147 2.10 -10.25 5.51
C GLN A 147 1.98 -9.24 6.67
N ASP A 148 1.00 -8.33 6.61
CA ASP A 148 0.85 -7.25 7.61
C ASP A 148 0.66 -7.79 9.04
N LEU A 149 -0.01 -8.94 9.19
CA LEU A 149 -0.19 -9.62 10.48
C LEU A 149 1.14 -10.14 11.03
N GLU A 150 1.97 -10.73 10.17
CA GLU A 150 3.30 -11.22 10.53
C GLU A 150 4.22 -10.06 10.90
N LEU A 151 4.21 -8.98 10.12
CA LEU A 151 4.95 -7.76 10.42
C LEU A 151 4.58 -7.20 11.79
N LYS A 152 3.27 -7.08 12.10
CA LYS A 152 2.82 -6.58 13.40
C LYS A 152 3.32 -7.44 14.56
N TYR A 153 3.27 -8.77 14.40
CA TYR A 153 3.77 -9.70 15.39
C TYR A 153 5.30 -9.57 15.61
N LEU A 154 6.08 -9.44 14.52
CA LEU A 154 7.53 -9.27 14.59
C LEU A 154 7.92 -7.92 15.23
N LEU A 155 7.19 -6.85 14.92
CA LEU A 155 7.39 -5.54 15.55
C LEU A 155 7.11 -5.57 17.05
N GLN A 156 6.05 -6.24 17.48
CA GLN A 156 5.75 -6.43 18.91
C GLN A 156 6.84 -7.20 19.65
N LYS A 157 7.52 -8.12 18.95
CA LYS A 157 8.64 -8.89 19.50
C LYS A 157 10.00 -8.22 19.36
N TRP A 158 10.07 -7.04 18.74
CA TRP A 158 11.34 -6.35 18.48
C TRP A 158 12.35 -7.26 17.77
N ASP A 159 11.85 -8.03 16.80
CA ASP A 159 12.67 -9.02 16.11
C ASP A 159 13.73 -8.33 15.25
N SER A 160 15.01 -8.61 15.52
CA SER A 160 16.13 -7.96 14.82
C SER A 160 16.22 -8.36 13.34
N ARG A 161 15.51 -9.41 12.89
CA ARG A 161 15.48 -9.82 11.48
C ARG A 161 14.80 -8.81 10.57
N ILE A 162 13.86 -8.03 11.11
CA ILE A 162 13.17 -6.97 10.37
C ILE A 162 13.79 -5.60 10.64
N GLU A 163 14.84 -5.51 11.46
CA GLU A 163 15.56 -4.25 11.68
C GLU A 163 16.48 -3.96 10.48
N VAL A 164 16.28 -2.80 9.85
CA VAL A 164 17.19 -2.35 8.80
C VAL A 164 18.27 -1.49 9.44
N HIS A 165 19.51 -1.94 9.32
CA HIS A 165 20.66 -1.21 9.85
C HIS A 165 20.70 0.22 9.28
N SER A 166 20.64 1.20 10.17
CA SER A 166 20.71 2.62 9.85
C SER A 166 21.50 3.38 10.90
N ILE A 167 22.10 4.49 10.49
CA ILE A 167 22.96 5.30 11.32
C ILE A 167 22.20 6.55 11.71
N PHE A 168 22.11 6.79 13.01
CA PHE A 168 21.56 8.02 13.57
C PHE A 168 22.54 9.19 13.39
N ILE A 169 22.03 10.30 12.87
CA ILE A 169 22.75 11.55 12.64
C ILE A 169 21.85 12.70 13.11
N SER A 170 22.32 13.47 14.09
CA SER A 170 21.69 14.72 14.50
C SER A 170 22.76 15.68 15.04
N ASN A 171 22.61 16.96 14.69
CA ASN A 171 23.41 18.04 15.26
C ASN A 171 22.78 18.62 16.53
N ASP A 172 21.50 18.31 16.77
CA ASP A 172 20.73 18.87 17.87
C ASP A 172 20.83 18.00 19.11
N MET A 173 20.91 16.67 18.97
CA MET A 173 20.90 15.79 20.13
C MET A 173 21.64 14.47 19.90
N ARG A 174 21.94 13.77 21.01
CA ARG A 174 22.49 12.42 21.00
C ARG A 174 21.46 11.46 21.60
N LEU A 175 21.34 10.28 21.01
CA LEU A 175 20.53 9.20 21.57
C LEU A 175 21.03 8.88 22.99
N GLY A 176 20.09 8.60 23.89
CA GLY A 176 20.39 8.27 25.28
C GLY A 176 20.67 9.47 26.18
N SER A 177 20.62 10.71 25.68
CA SER A 177 20.86 11.92 26.47
C SER A 177 19.59 12.74 26.68
N TRP A 178 19.44 13.31 27.88
CA TRP A 178 18.40 14.30 28.17
C TRP A 178 18.75 15.64 27.52
N PHE A 179 17.76 16.31 26.95
CA PHE A 179 17.89 17.64 26.36
C PHE A 179 16.64 18.47 26.63
N ASP A 180 16.78 19.78 26.58
CA ASP A 180 15.67 20.72 26.69
C ASP A 180 15.09 20.97 25.29
N PRO A 181 13.85 20.55 24.99
CA PRO A 181 13.27 20.75 23.66
C PRO A 181 12.86 22.20 23.38
N SER A 182 12.85 23.09 24.38
CA SER A 182 12.50 24.50 24.22
C SER A 182 13.58 25.32 23.49
N TRP A 183 14.84 24.86 23.53
CA TRP A 183 15.98 25.60 22.99
C TRP A 183 15.96 25.81 21.47
N ARG A 184 15.21 24.98 20.75
CA ARG A 184 15.12 24.98 19.28
C ARG A 184 13.72 24.63 18.84
N LYS A 185 13.16 25.48 17.97
CA LYS A 185 11.82 25.32 17.40
C LYS A 185 11.61 24.02 16.63
N ARG A 186 12.67 23.46 16.03
CA ARG A 186 12.66 22.23 15.23
C ARG A 186 14.00 21.52 15.41
N MET A 187 13.97 20.29 15.87
CA MET A 187 15.16 19.42 15.93
C MET A 187 15.09 18.42 14.79
N LEU A 188 16.22 18.18 14.13
CA LEU A 188 16.31 17.24 13.01
C LEU A 188 17.01 15.96 13.47
N LEU A 189 16.29 14.85 13.38
CA LEU A 189 16.81 13.50 13.59
C LEU A 189 16.88 12.81 12.24
N THR A 190 18.05 12.29 11.86
CA THR A 190 18.24 11.66 10.56
C THR A 190 18.72 10.22 10.73
N LEU A 191 18.10 9.30 10.00
CA LEU A 191 18.57 7.91 9.84
C LEU A 191 19.08 7.72 8.43
N LYS A 192 20.29 7.17 8.26
CA LYS A 192 20.87 6.87 6.95
C LYS A 192 21.25 5.39 6.84
N SER A 193 20.73 4.68 5.84
CA SER A 193 20.95 3.23 5.68
C SER A 193 22.18 2.89 4.81
N ASN A 194 22.47 3.68 3.78
CA ASN A 194 23.41 3.30 2.72
C ASN A 194 24.85 3.84 2.89
N LYS A 195 25.31 4.14 4.12
CA LYS A 195 26.69 4.66 4.29
C LYS A 195 27.76 3.62 3.95
N TYR A 196 27.44 2.32 3.99
CA TYR A 196 28.42 1.23 3.89
C TYR A 196 28.00 0.05 2.99
N LYS A 197 26.81 0.04 2.39
CA LYS A 197 26.31 -1.08 1.57
C LYS A 197 25.68 -0.60 0.25
N PRO A 198 26.49 -0.05 -0.68
CA PRO A 198 25.99 0.49 -1.94
C PRO A 198 25.35 -0.54 -2.87
N GLY A 199 25.56 -1.84 -2.65
CA GLY A 199 24.87 -2.92 -3.38
C GLY A 199 23.50 -3.31 -2.82
N LEU A 200 22.94 -2.53 -1.88
CA LEU A 200 21.60 -2.76 -1.34
C LEU A 200 20.73 -1.52 -1.50
N VAL A 201 19.43 -1.75 -1.66
CA VAL A 201 18.38 -0.74 -1.48
C VAL A 201 17.43 -1.21 -0.39
N HIS A 202 16.87 -0.30 0.38
CA HIS A 202 16.12 -0.65 1.58
C HIS A 202 14.66 -0.24 1.44
N VAL A 203 13.76 -1.12 1.87
CA VAL A 203 12.33 -0.86 1.93
C VAL A 203 11.92 -0.71 3.39
N MET A 204 11.24 0.39 3.70
CA MET A 204 10.71 0.69 5.03
C MET A 204 9.28 0.18 5.15
N LEU A 205 9.02 -0.58 6.21
CA LEU A 205 7.71 -1.10 6.60
C LEU A 205 7.21 -0.47 7.92
N ALA A 206 8.10 -0.03 8.79
CA ALA A 206 7.75 0.70 10.01
C ALA A 206 8.89 1.57 10.51
N LEU A 207 8.56 2.55 11.34
CA LEU A 207 9.50 3.42 12.05
C LEU A 207 9.11 3.43 13.53
N SER A 208 10.10 3.24 14.42
CA SER A 208 9.88 3.28 15.86
C SER A 208 10.85 4.24 16.55
N LEU A 209 10.33 4.96 17.53
CA LEU A 209 11.05 5.93 18.34
C LEU A 209 10.70 5.74 19.81
N GLN A 210 11.69 5.57 20.68
CA GLN A 210 11.48 5.57 22.12
C GLN A 210 11.75 6.96 22.70
N ILE A 211 10.70 7.63 23.18
CA ILE A 211 10.76 8.95 23.80
C ILE A 211 10.46 8.82 25.30
N CYS A 212 11.30 9.44 26.13
CA CYS A 212 11.10 9.60 27.56
C CYS A 212 10.94 11.08 27.91
N LEU A 213 10.03 11.35 28.84
CA LEU A 213 9.77 12.69 29.36
C LEU A 213 10.02 12.71 30.86
N THR A 214 10.45 13.86 31.38
CA THR A 214 10.52 14.06 32.84
C THR A 214 9.13 14.03 33.47
N LYS A 215 9.02 13.54 34.71
CA LYS A 215 7.75 13.55 35.46
C LYS A 215 7.14 14.95 35.51
N ASN A 216 5.82 15.03 35.31
CA ASN A 216 5.03 16.27 35.22
C ASN A 216 5.38 17.20 34.04
N SER A 217 6.02 16.68 32.99
CA SER A 217 6.20 17.45 31.76
C SER A 217 4.87 17.75 31.09
N THR A 218 4.71 19.00 30.65
CA THR A 218 3.58 19.46 29.83
C THR A 218 3.86 19.32 28.33
N LEU A 219 4.99 18.73 27.96
CA LEU A 219 5.41 18.62 26.57
C LEU A 219 4.71 17.47 25.86
N GLU A 220 4.26 17.75 24.64
CA GLU A 220 3.81 16.75 23.68
C GLU A 220 4.70 16.76 22.43
N PRO A 221 5.36 15.64 22.11
CA PRO A 221 6.19 15.53 20.91
C PRO A 221 5.31 15.45 19.67
N VAL A 222 5.66 16.25 18.66
CA VAL A 222 5.04 16.24 17.33
C VAL A 222 6.13 15.97 16.31
N MET A 223 5.88 14.98 15.45
CA MET A 223 6.85 14.49 14.48
C MET A 223 6.34 14.72 13.06
N ALA A 224 7.20 15.28 12.22
CA ALA A 224 6.98 15.37 10.79
C ALA A 224 8.08 14.56 10.09
N ILE A 225 7.69 13.53 9.33
CA ILE A 225 8.63 12.59 8.72
C ILE A 225 8.76 12.89 7.22
N TYR A 226 9.99 12.96 6.75
CA TYR A 226 10.34 13.06 5.34
C TYR A 226 11.23 11.90 4.97
N VAL A 227 10.91 11.21 3.88
CA VAL A 227 11.64 10.03 3.43
C VAL A 227 12.28 10.30 2.09
N ASN A 228 13.60 10.14 2.04
CA ASN A 228 14.38 10.18 0.82
C ASN A 228 14.65 8.73 0.37
N PRO A 229 14.16 8.30 -0.81
CA PRO A 229 14.25 6.92 -1.26
C PRO A 229 15.64 6.51 -1.74
N PHE A 230 16.36 7.40 -2.42
CA PHE A 230 17.66 7.15 -3.05
C PHE A 230 18.51 8.42 -2.90
N GLY A 231 19.55 8.33 -2.07
CA GLY A 231 20.16 9.43 -1.35
C GLY A 231 20.32 10.73 -2.14
N GLY A 232 19.75 11.81 -1.62
CA GLY A 232 19.76 13.13 -2.24
C GLY A 232 19.66 14.25 -1.20
N SER A 233 19.24 15.44 -1.66
CA SER A 233 18.97 16.57 -0.76
C SER A 233 17.71 16.33 0.06
N HIS A 234 17.56 17.05 1.18
CA HIS A 234 16.30 17.09 1.94
C HIS A 234 15.10 17.47 1.04
N SER A 235 15.33 18.31 0.04
CA SER A 235 14.32 18.73 -0.94
C SER A 235 13.80 17.62 -1.86
N GLU A 236 14.51 16.50 -1.95
CA GLU A 236 14.13 15.32 -2.75
C GLU A 236 13.48 14.23 -1.87
N SER A 237 12.92 14.64 -0.75
CA SER A 237 12.20 13.78 0.19
C SER A 237 10.70 14.00 0.06
N TRP A 238 9.92 12.94 0.15
CA TRP A 238 8.47 13.04 0.22
C TRP A 238 8.02 13.11 1.69
N PHE A 239 6.90 13.80 1.94
CA PHE A 239 6.36 13.99 3.29
C PHE A 239 5.38 12.87 3.64
N MET A 240 5.55 12.24 4.80
CA MET A 240 4.62 11.22 5.29
C MET A 240 3.36 11.90 5.86
N PRO A 241 2.16 11.63 5.30
CA PRO A 241 0.91 12.30 5.69
C PRO A 241 0.32 11.68 6.96
N VAL A 242 1.10 11.69 8.05
CA VAL A 242 0.63 11.25 9.38
C VAL A 242 -0.57 12.10 9.79
N ASN A 243 -1.63 11.46 10.30
CA ASN A 243 -2.94 12.03 10.64
C ASN A 243 -3.91 12.27 9.46
N GLU A 244 -3.56 11.93 8.21
CA GLU A 244 -4.52 11.95 7.11
C GLU A 244 -5.43 10.70 7.10
N ALA A 245 -6.64 10.83 6.56
CA ALA A 245 -7.60 9.73 6.48
C ALA A 245 -7.01 8.54 5.70
N HIS A 246 -7.11 7.34 6.26
CA HIS A 246 -6.58 6.08 5.71
C HIS A 246 -5.05 5.90 5.75
N PHE A 247 -4.29 6.88 6.24
CA PHE A 247 -2.87 6.70 6.51
C PHE A 247 -2.65 6.17 7.95
N PRO A 248 -1.62 5.33 8.20
CA PRO A 248 -1.32 4.85 9.54
C PRO A 248 -0.95 5.98 10.51
N ASP A 249 -1.44 5.89 11.74
CA ASP A 249 -1.10 6.81 12.83
C ASP A 249 -0.13 6.14 13.83
N TRP A 250 0.41 6.93 14.75
CA TRP A 250 1.33 6.49 15.79
C TRP A 250 0.65 5.60 16.83
N GLU A 251 1.10 4.35 16.94
CA GLU A 251 0.79 3.49 18.08
C GLU A 251 1.75 3.83 19.24
N ARG A 252 1.19 4.23 20.39
CA ARG A 252 1.95 4.59 21.60
C ARG A 252 1.88 3.45 22.62
N THR A 253 3.03 2.90 23.03
CA THR A 253 3.09 1.87 24.08
C THR A 253 4.01 2.30 25.22
N ASN A 254 3.53 2.23 26.46
CA ASN A 254 4.33 2.56 27.65
C ASN A 254 5.36 1.47 27.93
N VAL A 255 6.62 1.85 28.14
CA VAL A 255 7.73 0.92 28.41
C VAL A 255 8.02 0.80 29.90
N ASP A 256 8.06 1.94 30.60
CA ASP A 256 8.36 2.00 32.03
C ASP A 256 7.41 2.94 32.76
N ALA A 257 6.75 2.44 33.81
CA ALA A 257 5.88 3.23 34.68
C ALA A 257 6.66 4.31 35.48
N ALA A 258 7.96 4.12 35.70
CA ALA A 258 8.79 5.00 36.52
C ALA A 258 9.34 6.22 35.76
N ALA A 259 9.59 6.11 34.44
CA ALA A 259 10.33 7.09 33.65
C ALA A 259 9.51 7.78 32.53
N GLN A 260 8.17 7.61 32.50
CA GLN A 260 7.28 8.13 31.45
C GLN A 260 7.86 7.93 30.03
N CYS A 261 8.40 6.74 29.76
CA CYS A 261 8.93 6.37 28.45
C CYS A 261 7.86 5.68 27.61
N GLN A 262 7.74 6.10 26.35
CA GLN A 262 6.79 5.59 25.38
C GLN A 262 7.52 5.23 24.10
N ASN A 263 7.19 4.07 23.53
CA ASN A 263 7.53 3.76 22.15
C ASN A 263 6.42 4.32 21.26
N TRP A 264 6.84 5.04 20.24
CA TRP A 264 6.01 5.59 19.19
C TRP A 264 6.35 4.80 17.93
N THR A 265 5.42 3.98 17.48
CA THR A 265 5.63 3.14 16.30
C THR A 265 4.59 3.47 15.25
N ILE A 266 5.03 3.73 14.02
CA ILE A 266 4.17 3.86 12.86
C ILE A 266 4.40 2.68 11.92
N THR A 267 3.34 1.93 11.63
CA THR A 267 3.41 0.72 10.78
C THR A 267 2.78 1.00 9.43
N LEU A 268 3.58 0.97 8.37
CA LEU A 268 3.16 1.22 7.00
C LEU A 268 2.50 -0.01 6.36
N GLY A 269 3.02 -1.20 6.69
CA GLY A 269 2.59 -2.47 6.07
C GLY A 269 2.85 -2.49 4.56
N ASN A 270 2.28 -3.47 3.87
CA ASN A 270 2.46 -3.63 2.42
C ASN A 270 1.80 -2.52 1.59
N ARG A 271 0.78 -1.85 2.14
CA ARG A 271 0.05 -0.80 1.43
C ARG A 271 0.88 0.48 1.28
N TRP A 272 1.67 0.84 2.29
CA TRP A 272 2.41 2.10 2.35
C TRP A 272 3.93 1.91 2.36
N LYS A 273 4.42 0.70 2.05
CA LYS A 273 5.85 0.41 1.98
C LYS A 273 6.53 1.26 0.92
N THR A 274 7.74 1.74 1.22
CA THR A 274 8.50 2.65 0.37
C THR A 274 9.99 2.35 0.43
N PHE A 275 10.72 2.70 -0.62
CA PHE A 275 12.17 2.82 -0.52
C PHE A 275 12.58 3.88 0.49
N PHE A 276 13.70 3.65 1.16
CA PHE A 276 14.39 4.66 1.96
C PHE A 276 15.91 4.48 1.90
N GLU A 277 16.59 5.62 1.80
CA GLU A 277 18.02 5.73 2.05
C GLU A 277 18.29 6.67 3.22
N THR A 278 17.47 7.72 3.34
CA THR A 278 17.51 8.66 4.45
C THR A 278 16.11 8.95 4.96
N VAL A 279 15.91 8.89 6.27
CA VAL A 279 14.66 9.28 6.94
C VAL A 279 14.95 10.48 7.82
N HIS A 280 14.26 11.59 7.58
CA HIS A 280 14.34 12.81 8.36
C HIS A 280 13.10 12.93 9.24
N VAL A 281 13.30 12.97 10.55
CA VAL A 281 12.24 13.19 11.54
C VAL A 281 12.45 14.58 12.14
N TYR A 282 11.57 15.50 11.80
CA TYR A 282 11.50 16.79 12.47
C TYR A 282 10.68 16.66 13.73
N LEU A 283 11.36 16.78 14.85
CA LEU A 283 10.74 16.80 16.16
C LEU A 283 10.47 18.23 16.59
N ARG A 284 9.23 18.49 16.99
CA ARG A 284 8.79 19.71 17.66
C ARG A 284 8.14 19.31 18.98
N SER A 285 8.18 20.21 19.95
CA SER A 285 7.42 20.03 21.17
C SER A 285 6.34 21.10 21.27
N ARG A 286 5.16 20.70 21.76
CA ARG A 286 4.03 21.58 22.08
C ARG A 286 3.78 21.54 23.58
N ILE A 287 3.19 22.59 24.12
CA ILE A 287 2.65 22.60 25.49
C ILE A 287 1.22 22.07 25.40
N LYS A 288 0.87 21.07 26.23
CA LYS A 288 -0.51 20.60 26.35
C LYS A 288 -1.40 21.74 26.83
N SER A 289 -2.35 22.16 26.00
CA SER A 289 -3.44 23.07 26.40
C SER A 289 -4.37 22.35 27.37
N LEU A 290 -4.81 23.05 28.43
CA LEU A 290 -5.77 22.53 29.41
C LEU A 290 -7.24 22.70 28.97
N ASP A 291 -7.49 23.38 27.85
CA ASP A 291 -8.86 23.68 27.39
C ASP A 291 -9.26 22.84 26.16
N ASP A 292 -10.13 21.87 26.41
CA ASP A 292 -10.70 20.88 25.46
C ASP A 292 -11.85 21.46 24.60
N SER A 293 -11.87 22.79 24.35
CA SER A 293 -13.09 23.50 23.93
C SER A 293 -13.00 24.40 22.69
N SER A 294 -11.99 24.23 21.83
CA SER A 294 -12.00 24.93 20.53
C SER A 294 -11.67 23.99 19.38
N ASN A 295 -12.46 24.07 18.31
CA ASN A 295 -12.20 23.41 17.04
C ASN A 295 -10.75 23.66 16.64
N GLU A 296 -9.93 22.61 16.61
CA GLU A 296 -8.50 22.65 16.26
C GLU A 296 -8.31 23.05 14.78
N THR A 297 -8.48 24.33 14.47
CA THR A 297 -7.81 24.91 13.32
C THR A 297 -6.33 24.98 13.65
N ILE A 298 -5.53 24.26 12.87
CA ILE A 298 -4.07 24.11 12.97
C ILE A 298 -3.40 25.49 12.82
N TYR A 299 -3.45 26.31 13.86
CA TYR A 299 -2.69 27.54 13.97
C TYR A 299 -1.50 27.25 14.87
N TYR A 300 -0.32 27.14 14.26
CA TYR A 300 0.94 26.89 14.96
C TYR A 300 1.34 28.17 15.69
N GLU A 301 0.88 28.36 16.91
CA GLU A 301 1.38 29.44 17.75
C GLU A 301 2.86 29.11 18.09
N PRO A 302 3.81 30.00 17.75
CA PRO A 302 5.19 29.81 18.16
C PRO A 302 5.26 29.72 19.68
N LEU A 303 6.15 28.87 20.20
CA LEU A 303 6.64 29.04 21.57
C LEU A 303 7.42 30.37 21.60
N GLU A 304 6.71 31.50 21.61
CA GLU A 304 7.27 32.76 22.06
C GLU A 304 7.61 32.58 23.53
N MET A 305 8.76 33.13 23.95
CA MET A 305 9.32 33.02 25.29
C MET A 305 8.33 33.49 26.35
N THR A 306 7.38 32.64 26.71
CA THR A 306 6.45 32.84 27.80
C THR A 306 7.13 32.28 29.04
N ASP A 307 7.75 33.21 29.76
CA ASP A 307 8.38 33.05 31.07
C ASP A 307 9.48 31.95 31.18
N PRO A 308 10.78 32.32 31.30
CA PRO A 308 11.87 31.37 31.57
C PRO A 308 11.73 30.65 32.93
N SER A 309 10.70 30.96 33.71
CA SER A 309 10.33 30.32 34.97
C SER A 309 9.45 29.07 34.82
N LYS A 310 8.87 28.80 33.63
CA LYS A 310 8.09 27.59 33.37
C LYS A 310 8.97 26.46 32.85
N ASN A 311 9.44 25.59 33.75
CA ASN A 311 10.14 24.36 33.37
C ASN A 311 9.16 23.41 32.64
N LEU A 312 9.22 23.39 31.30
CA LEU A 312 8.37 22.54 30.45
C LEU A 312 8.73 21.04 30.57
N GLY A 313 9.91 20.75 31.12
CA GLY A 313 10.46 19.41 31.28
C GLY A 313 11.54 19.08 30.25
N TYR A 314 12.30 18.02 30.51
CA TYR A 314 13.32 17.52 29.60
C TYR A 314 12.77 16.33 28.81
N MET A 315 13.32 16.15 27.62
CA MET A 315 13.04 15.02 26.75
C MET A 315 14.31 14.21 26.54
N LYS A 316 14.16 12.90 26.38
CA LYS A 316 15.24 11.98 26.02
C LYS A 316 14.73 11.04 24.94
N ILE A 317 15.54 10.85 23.90
CA ILE A 317 15.26 9.82 22.89
C ILE A 317 16.26 8.71 23.08
N ASN A 318 15.78 7.51 23.40
CA ASN A 318 16.65 6.36 23.64
C ASN A 318 17.03 5.66 22.34
N THR A 319 16.04 5.36 21.50
CA THR A 319 16.23 4.58 20.27
C THR A 319 15.40 5.18 19.14
N LEU A 320 15.94 5.15 17.92
CA LEU A 320 15.24 5.50 16.69
C LEU A 320 15.63 4.45 15.66
N GLN A 321 14.66 3.65 15.19
CA GLN A 321 14.92 2.47 14.37
C GLN A 321 13.95 2.39 13.19
N VAL A 322 14.46 1.91 12.05
CA VAL A 322 13.66 1.59 10.86
C VAL A 322 13.52 0.07 10.76
N PHE A 323 12.31 -0.38 10.48
CA PHE A 323 12.01 -1.78 10.24
C PHE A 323 11.56 -1.99 8.80
N GLY A 324 11.95 -3.12 8.21
CA GLY A 324 11.72 -3.47 6.82
C GLY A 324 12.68 -4.53 6.33
N TYR A 325 13.11 -4.42 5.07
CA TYR A 325 14.02 -5.38 4.45
C TYR A 325 14.96 -4.71 3.45
N SER A 326 16.04 -5.42 3.11
CA SER A 326 17.04 -4.97 2.15
C SER A 326 16.97 -5.83 0.90
N LEU A 327 17.08 -5.18 -0.26
CA LEU A 327 17.04 -5.82 -1.57
C LEU A 327 18.42 -5.71 -2.22
N PRO A 328 18.92 -6.78 -2.87
CA PRO A 328 20.12 -6.68 -3.68
C PRO A 328 19.90 -5.69 -4.83
N PHE A 329 20.91 -4.89 -5.10
CA PHE A 329 20.90 -3.86 -6.12
C PHE A 329 22.23 -3.84 -6.85
N ASP A 330 22.20 -4.17 -8.15
CA ASP A 330 23.37 -4.15 -9.01
C ASP A 330 23.33 -2.91 -9.93
N PRO A 331 24.09 -1.84 -9.61
CA PRO A 331 24.12 -0.64 -10.44
C PRO A 331 24.82 -0.88 -11.78
N ASP A 332 25.74 -1.83 -11.86
CA ASP A 332 26.55 -2.06 -13.06
C ASP A 332 25.73 -2.86 -14.08
N ALA A 333 24.94 -3.85 -13.64
CA ALA A 333 23.99 -4.54 -14.51
C ALA A 333 22.97 -3.58 -15.15
N ILE A 334 22.44 -2.59 -14.41
CA ILE A 334 21.51 -1.60 -14.97
C ILE A 334 22.24 -0.65 -15.93
N ARG A 335 23.51 -0.31 -15.68
CA ARG A 335 24.32 0.48 -16.62
C ARG A 335 24.55 -0.27 -17.92
N ASP A 336 24.88 -1.56 -17.86
CA ASP A 336 25.06 -2.39 -19.04
C ASP A 336 23.77 -2.47 -19.86
N LEU A 337 22.62 -2.61 -19.19
CA LEU A 337 21.30 -2.57 -19.83
C LEU A 337 21.04 -1.22 -20.54
N ILE A 338 21.46 -0.11 -19.95
CA ILE A 338 21.36 1.22 -20.57
C ILE A 338 22.32 1.35 -21.76
N LEU A 339 23.54 0.80 -21.67
CA LEU A 339 24.51 0.82 -22.76
C LEU A 339 24.00 0.04 -23.99
N GLN A 340 23.23 -1.04 -23.80
CA GLN A 340 22.60 -1.78 -24.89
C GLN A 340 21.62 -0.93 -25.73
N LEU A 341 21.08 0.18 -25.16
CA LEU A 341 20.25 1.12 -25.92
C LEU A 341 21.03 1.84 -27.01
N ASP A 342 22.30 2.13 -26.76
CA ASP A 342 23.21 2.83 -27.66
C ASP A 342 24.02 1.85 -28.53
N TYR A 343 24.35 0.67 -27.99
CA TYR A 343 25.18 -0.34 -28.61
C TYR A 343 24.56 -1.75 -28.51
N PRO A 344 23.59 -2.09 -29.36
CA PRO A 344 22.85 -3.36 -29.29
C PRO A 344 23.66 -4.63 -29.67
N TYR A 345 24.99 -4.54 -29.76
CA TYR A 345 25.86 -5.64 -30.19
C TYR A 345 26.19 -6.64 -29.07
N THR A 346 25.80 -6.34 -27.83
CA THR A 346 26.10 -7.14 -26.63
C THR A 346 24.79 -7.68 -26.04
N GLN A 347 24.52 -8.98 -26.27
CA GLN A 347 23.44 -9.76 -25.64
C GLN A 347 22.05 -9.10 -25.62
N GLY A 348 21.29 -9.27 -26.71
CA GLY A 348 19.88 -8.88 -26.79
C GLY A 348 19.59 -7.86 -27.90
N SER A 349 18.31 -7.58 -28.13
CA SER A 349 17.85 -6.51 -29.01
C SER A 349 17.65 -5.21 -28.23
N GLN A 350 17.69 -4.06 -28.91
CA GLN A 350 17.35 -2.77 -28.29
C GLN A 350 15.95 -2.81 -27.64
N ASP A 351 15.00 -3.50 -28.29
CA ASP A 351 13.63 -3.64 -27.80
C ASP A 351 13.54 -4.47 -26.51
N SER A 352 14.34 -5.53 -26.37
CA SER A 352 14.41 -6.30 -25.12
C SER A 352 14.98 -5.50 -23.97
N ALA A 353 16.00 -4.66 -24.22
CA ALA A 353 16.56 -3.78 -23.20
C ALA A 353 15.54 -2.72 -22.73
N LEU A 354 14.79 -2.14 -23.67
CA LEU A 354 13.72 -1.19 -23.39
C LEU A 354 12.58 -1.83 -22.58
N LEU A 355 12.20 -3.07 -22.90
CA LEU A 355 11.21 -3.83 -22.12
C LEU A 355 11.67 -4.05 -20.67
N GLN A 356 12.91 -4.48 -20.46
CA GLN A 356 13.48 -4.67 -19.12
C GLN A 356 13.48 -3.36 -18.32
N LEU A 357 13.88 -2.24 -18.93
CA LEU A 357 13.88 -0.93 -18.28
C LEU A 357 12.46 -0.42 -17.96
N ILE A 358 11.47 -0.69 -18.81
CA ILE A 358 10.06 -0.39 -18.49
C ILE A 358 9.60 -1.18 -17.27
N GLU A 359 9.92 -2.46 -17.21
CA GLU A 359 9.52 -3.30 -16.08
C GLU A 359 10.22 -2.85 -14.78
N LEU A 360 11.52 -2.54 -14.84
CA LEU A 360 12.26 -1.97 -13.71
C LEU A 360 11.65 -0.65 -13.23
N ARG A 361 11.34 0.26 -14.16
CA ARG A 361 10.67 1.53 -13.85
C ARG A 361 9.36 1.29 -13.11
N ASP A 362 8.53 0.39 -13.63
CA ASP A 362 7.21 0.15 -13.08
C ASP A 362 7.26 -0.52 -11.71
N ARG A 363 8.19 -1.47 -11.51
CA ARG A 363 8.43 -2.09 -10.20
C ARG A 363 8.95 -1.09 -9.17
N VAL A 364 9.91 -0.25 -9.55
CA VAL A 364 10.47 0.78 -8.66
C VAL A 364 9.41 1.83 -8.30
N ASN A 365 8.64 2.30 -9.28
CA ASN A 365 7.59 3.30 -9.07
C ASN A 365 6.36 2.73 -8.33
N GLN A 366 6.13 1.41 -8.37
CA GLN A 366 5.08 0.76 -7.60
C GLN A 366 5.30 0.86 -6.08
N LEU A 367 6.56 0.98 -5.64
CA LEU A 367 6.92 1.23 -4.25
C LEU A 367 6.89 2.71 -3.86
N SER A 368 6.37 3.59 -4.73
CA SER A 368 6.06 4.95 -4.28
C SER A 368 4.86 4.95 -3.34
N PRO A 369 4.88 5.82 -2.32
CA PRO A 369 3.76 5.95 -1.40
C PRO A 369 2.47 6.28 -2.15
N PRO A 370 1.33 5.66 -1.80
CA PRO A 370 0.04 6.00 -2.37
C PRO A 370 -0.26 7.50 -2.23
N GLY A 371 -0.57 8.16 -3.34
CA GLY A 371 -0.87 9.59 -3.38
C GLY A 371 -1.69 9.94 -4.61
N LYS A 372 -2.02 11.23 -4.77
CA LYS A 372 -2.76 11.72 -5.95
C LYS A 372 -2.04 11.39 -7.25
N VAL A 373 -0.71 11.51 -7.25
CA VAL A 373 0.17 11.18 -8.37
C VAL A 373 1.28 10.28 -7.84
N ARG A 374 1.64 9.27 -8.64
CA ARG A 374 2.72 8.33 -8.31
C ARG A 374 4.07 9.03 -8.43
N LEU A 375 4.98 8.84 -7.48
CA LEU A 375 6.30 9.48 -7.56
C LEU A 375 7.21 8.73 -8.55
N ASP A 376 8.01 9.49 -9.30
CA ASP A 376 9.01 8.94 -10.24
C ASP A 376 10.31 8.53 -9.51
N LEU A 377 10.21 7.44 -8.76
CA LEU A 377 11.32 6.85 -8.02
C LEU A 377 12.40 6.26 -8.94
N PHE A 378 12.04 5.81 -10.14
CA PHE A 378 12.99 5.26 -11.10
C PHE A 378 14.01 6.30 -11.55
N SER A 379 13.57 7.52 -11.87
CA SER A 379 14.50 8.60 -12.24
C SER A 379 15.41 9.00 -11.08
N CYS A 380 14.88 9.00 -9.85
CA CYS A 380 15.70 9.17 -8.65
C CYS A 380 16.77 8.08 -8.52
N LEU A 381 16.41 6.81 -8.77
CA LEU A 381 17.35 5.69 -8.74
C LEU A 381 18.46 5.86 -9.78
N LEU A 382 18.11 6.20 -11.03
CA LEU A 382 19.08 6.46 -12.09
C LEU A 382 20.05 7.60 -11.73
N ARG A 383 19.51 8.70 -11.20
CA ARG A 383 20.30 9.88 -10.84
C ARG A 383 21.21 9.62 -9.64
N HIS A 384 20.68 9.06 -8.56
CA HIS A 384 21.40 9.00 -7.28
C HIS A 384 22.18 7.71 -7.08
N ARG A 385 21.66 6.56 -7.56
CA ARG A 385 22.34 5.25 -7.41
C ARG A 385 23.25 4.95 -8.59
N LEU A 386 22.82 5.25 -9.82
CA LEU A 386 23.67 5.07 -11.01
C LEU A 386 24.55 6.28 -11.32
N LYS A 387 24.29 7.44 -10.68
CA LYS A 387 25.04 8.70 -10.88
C LYS A 387 24.94 9.25 -12.30
N LEU A 388 23.82 9.01 -12.99
CA LEU A 388 23.58 9.54 -14.33
C LEU A 388 23.24 11.03 -14.27
N ALA A 389 23.66 11.77 -15.30
CA ALA A 389 23.34 13.18 -15.45
C ALA A 389 21.88 13.39 -15.91
N ASN A 390 21.32 14.57 -15.65
CA ASN A 390 19.90 14.86 -15.92
C ASN A 390 19.54 14.73 -17.42
N ASN A 391 20.47 15.04 -18.31
CA ASN A 391 20.32 14.85 -19.75
C ASN A 391 20.24 13.35 -20.13
N GLU A 392 21.06 12.51 -19.51
CA GLU A 392 21.05 11.06 -19.73
C GLU A 392 19.75 10.44 -19.22
N VAL A 393 19.31 10.81 -18.02
CA VAL A 393 18.02 10.38 -17.45
C VAL A 393 16.87 10.81 -18.36
N GLY A 394 16.85 12.06 -18.81
CA GLY A 394 15.83 12.56 -19.73
C GLY A 394 15.79 11.83 -21.06
N ARG A 395 16.96 11.47 -21.61
CA ARG A 395 17.08 10.64 -22.83
C ARG A 395 16.54 9.23 -22.61
N ILE A 396 16.85 8.59 -21.48
CA ILE A 396 16.31 7.26 -21.16
C ILE A 396 14.79 7.34 -21.04
N GLN A 397 14.26 8.32 -20.31
CA GLN A 397 12.82 8.52 -20.18
C GLN A 397 12.12 8.71 -21.53
N SER A 398 12.68 9.52 -22.43
CA SER A 398 12.07 9.74 -23.75
C SER A 398 12.08 8.48 -24.60
N SER A 399 13.17 7.70 -24.59
CA SER A 399 13.25 6.39 -25.25
C SER A 399 12.22 5.40 -24.70
N LEU A 400 12.06 5.32 -23.38
CA LEU A 400 11.07 4.44 -22.75
C LEU A 400 9.64 4.86 -23.09
N ARG A 401 9.32 6.16 -23.12
CA ARG A 401 7.99 6.65 -23.55
C ARG A 401 7.71 6.34 -25.01
N ALA A 402 8.67 6.63 -25.89
CA ALA A 402 8.55 6.37 -27.32
C ALA A 402 8.35 4.88 -27.60
N PHE A 403 9.06 4.00 -26.89
CA PHE A 403 8.89 2.56 -27.02
C PHE A 403 7.57 2.07 -26.43
N ASN A 404 7.21 2.52 -25.22
CA ASN A 404 5.95 2.15 -24.57
C ASN A 404 4.74 2.51 -25.45
N SER A 405 4.76 3.66 -26.14
CA SER A 405 3.67 4.07 -27.05
C SER A 405 3.45 3.13 -28.24
N LYS A 406 4.44 2.29 -28.59
CA LYS A 406 4.36 1.29 -29.66
C LYS A 406 3.87 -0.07 -29.16
N LEU A 407 3.81 -0.29 -27.85
CA LEU A 407 3.38 -1.56 -27.27
C LEU A 407 1.85 -1.67 -27.26
N PRO A 408 1.28 -2.86 -27.54
CA PRO A 408 -0.15 -3.09 -27.41
C PRO A 408 -0.59 -2.95 -25.93
N ASN A 409 -1.69 -2.23 -25.69
CA ASN A 409 -2.25 -1.96 -24.35
C ASN A 409 -1.28 -1.25 -23.38
N ALA A 410 -0.50 -0.28 -23.87
CA ALA A 410 0.41 0.50 -23.03
C ALA A 410 -0.36 1.26 -21.93
N VAL A 411 -0.16 0.86 -20.68
CA VAL A 411 -0.69 1.57 -19.50
C VAL A 411 0.33 2.62 -19.08
N GLU A 412 0.19 3.83 -19.60
CA GLU A 412 0.99 4.96 -19.14
C GLU A 412 0.29 5.65 -17.96
N TYR A 413 1.06 5.96 -16.92
CA TYR A 413 0.59 6.72 -15.76
C TYR A 413 1.45 7.95 -15.60
N GLU A 414 0.81 9.07 -15.27
CA GLU A 414 1.54 10.29 -14.95
C GLU A 414 2.29 10.11 -13.62
N THR A 415 3.55 10.51 -13.63
CA THR A 415 4.39 10.53 -12.43
C THR A 415 4.75 11.94 -12.00
N GLY A 416 4.76 12.14 -10.68
CA GLY A 416 5.23 13.36 -10.04
C GLY A 416 6.74 13.32 -9.90
N LYS A 417 7.41 14.42 -10.26
CA LYS A 417 8.86 14.56 -10.13
C LYS A 417 9.24 14.70 -8.65
N LEU A 418 10.12 13.82 -8.17
CA LEU A 418 10.69 13.90 -6.81
C LEU A 418 12.14 14.40 -6.82
N CYS A 419 12.99 13.84 -7.69
CA CYS A 419 14.40 14.22 -7.82
C CYS A 419 14.61 15.08 -9.07
N SER A 420 15.49 16.09 -8.98
CA SER A 420 15.58 17.16 -9.99
C SER A 420 16.70 17.08 -11.00
#